data_AF-A0A146G601-F1
#
_entry.id   AF-A0A146G601-F1
#
_cell.length_a   1.000
_cell.length_b   1.000
_cell.length_c   1.000
_cell.angle_alpha   90.00
_cell.angle_beta   90.00
_cell.angle_gamma   90.00
#
_symmetry.space_group_name_H-M   'P 1'
#
loop_
_entity.id
_entity.type
_entity.pdbx_description
1 polymer ?
#
loop_
_entity_poly.entity_id
_entity_poly.type
_entity_poly.pdbx_seq_one_letter_code
_entity_poly.pdbx_strand_id
1 'polypeptide(L)'
;MKLSLPALFAALLLGTIFTSCQSSPEASANIWRRPDYFGGPKKSVAVAVLAYHADVRKEVEDALVARLRQQGVNARATYPVVDTQTIVSNKPAAIERARALGVKAVLAVRMVDRETLKVVQISPGNNGKTLAPWQNWFEFFSAPSAFVTNPENVQVGNVIGAQATFYESPSGTLLWSATFTHMVNDSPAQVDQLASALVAKLHSAALIP
;
A
#
# COMPACT_ATOMS: atom_id res chain seq x y z
N MET A 1 -29.22 -50.98 -17.77
CA MET A 1 -27.74 -51.06 -17.65
C MET A 1 -27.40 -51.08 -16.16
N LYS A 2 -26.85 -52.18 -15.65
CA LYS A 2 -26.43 -52.30 -14.24
C LYS A 2 -24.96 -51.86 -14.17
N LEU A 3 -24.69 -50.67 -13.63
CA LEU A 3 -23.30 -50.28 -13.33
C LEU A 3 -22.77 -51.19 -12.21
N SER A 4 -21.58 -51.74 -12.42
CA SER A 4 -20.91 -52.61 -11.46
C SER A 4 -20.37 -51.78 -10.28
N LEU A 5 -20.39 -52.38 -9.08
CA LEU A 5 -19.88 -51.79 -7.83
C LEU A 5 -18.47 -51.13 -7.95
N PRO A 6 -17.49 -51.67 -8.71
CA PRO A 6 -16.21 -50.99 -8.92
C PRO A 6 -16.30 -49.73 -9.80
N ALA A 7 -17.31 -49.61 -10.67
CA ALA A 7 -17.53 -48.40 -11.48
C ALA A 7 -18.10 -47.24 -10.65
N LEU A 8 -18.83 -47.53 -9.57
CA LEU A 8 -19.26 -46.52 -8.60
C LEU A 8 -18.10 -45.97 -7.76
N PHE A 9 -17.11 -46.80 -7.44
CA PHE A 9 -15.91 -46.37 -6.70
C PHE A 9 -14.98 -45.48 -7.55
N ALA A 10 -14.83 -45.79 -8.84
CA ALA A 10 -14.04 -44.96 -9.76
C ALA A 10 -14.67 -43.57 -9.98
N ALA A 11 -16.00 -43.47 -10.00
CA ALA A 11 -16.72 -42.20 -10.11
C ALA A 11 -16.62 -41.36 -8.81
N LEU A 12 -16.52 -41.99 -7.64
CA LEU A 12 -16.37 -41.30 -6.36
C LEU A 12 -14.96 -40.74 -6.13
N LEU A 13 -13.93 -41.38 -6.71
CA LEU A 13 -12.53 -40.93 -6.62
C LEU A 13 -12.18 -39.77 -7.57
N LEU A 14 -12.96 -39.53 -8.63
CA LEU A 14 -12.76 -38.41 -9.56
C LEU A 14 -13.43 -37.09 -9.11
N GLY A 15 -14.24 -37.13 -8.04
CA GLY A 15 -15.01 -35.97 -7.56
C GLY A 15 -14.31 -35.07 -6.55
N THR A 16 -13.12 -35.42 -6.06
CA THR A 16 -12.48 -34.75 -4.91
C THR A 16 -11.39 -33.72 -5.26
N ILE A 17 -11.14 -33.43 -6.55
CA ILE A 17 -10.07 -32.50 -6.96
C ILE A 17 -10.53 -31.02 -6.97
N PHE A 18 -11.79 -30.72 -6.63
CA PHE A 18 -12.31 -29.34 -6.65
C PHE A 18 -12.42 -28.65 -5.29
N THR A 19 -11.90 -29.23 -4.21
CA THR A 19 -11.98 -28.59 -2.89
C THR A 19 -10.71 -27.82 -2.54
N SER A 20 -10.91 -26.52 -2.33
CA SER A 20 -10.01 -25.54 -1.70
C SER A 20 -9.07 -24.74 -2.62
N CYS A 21 -9.67 -23.94 -3.52
CA CYS A 21 -9.23 -22.55 -3.56
C CYS A 21 -9.76 -21.91 -2.27
N GLN A 22 -9.03 -22.11 -1.16
CA GLN A 22 -9.33 -21.41 0.07
C GLN A 22 -8.99 -19.95 -0.23
N SER A 23 -10.00 -19.15 -0.51
CA SER A 23 -9.91 -17.71 -0.51
C SER A 23 -9.45 -17.34 0.89
N SER A 24 -8.12 -17.28 1.09
CA SER A 24 -7.54 -16.63 2.25
C SER A 24 -8.27 -15.31 2.39
N PRO A 25 -8.64 -14.87 3.61
CA PRO A 25 -9.26 -13.58 3.81
C PRO A 25 -8.26 -12.55 3.31
N GLU A 26 -8.35 -12.21 2.03
CA GLU A 26 -7.62 -11.09 1.46
C GLU A 26 -8.05 -9.95 2.36
N ALA A 27 -7.07 -9.36 3.05
CA ALA A 27 -7.30 -8.10 3.70
C ALA A 27 -8.00 -7.24 2.64
N SER A 28 -9.28 -6.96 2.88
CA SER A 28 -10.23 -6.48 1.88
C SER A 28 -9.83 -5.07 1.50
N ALA A 29 -8.83 -4.98 0.63
CA ALA A 29 -8.23 -3.74 0.24
C ALA A 29 -9.17 -3.12 -0.78
N ASN A 30 -9.72 -1.96 -0.46
CA ASN A 30 -10.34 -1.15 -1.50
C ASN A 30 -9.22 -0.62 -2.38
N ILE A 31 -9.08 -1.20 -3.58
CA ILE A 31 -8.01 -0.90 -4.52
C ILE A 31 -8.59 -0.09 -5.69
N TRP A 32 -7.93 1.00 -6.01
CA TRP A 32 -8.14 1.76 -7.23
C TRP A 32 -6.84 1.84 -8.03
N ARG A 33 -6.94 1.67 -9.34
CA ARG A 33 -5.85 1.86 -10.29
C ARG A 33 -6.28 2.86 -11.34
N ARG A 34 -5.37 3.75 -11.72
CA ARG A 34 -5.61 4.71 -12.80
C ARG A 34 -5.88 3.97 -14.12
N PRO A 35 -7.07 4.14 -14.74
CA PRO A 35 -7.47 3.35 -15.91
C PRO A 35 -6.73 3.73 -17.20
N ASP A 36 -6.21 4.95 -17.31
CA ASP A 36 -5.51 5.49 -18.48
C ASP A 36 -3.98 5.48 -18.35
N TYR A 37 -3.43 4.72 -17.39
CA TYR A 37 -1.98 4.60 -17.21
C TYR A 37 -1.37 3.46 -18.04
N PHE A 38 -0.50 3.84 -18.99
CA PHE A 38 0.23 2.90 -19.88
C PHE A 38 1.77 3.00 -19.76
N GLY A 39 2.28 3.70 -18.74
CA GLY A 39 3.72 3.99 -18.59
C GLY A 39 4.60 2.83 -18.12
N GLY A 40 4.06 1.62 -18.00
CA GLY A 40 4.79 0.42 -17.56
C GLY A 40 5.22 0.41 -16.08
N PRO A 41 5.92 -0.65 -15.63
CA PRO A 41 6.37 -0.79 -14.25
C PRO A 41 7.52 0.16 -13.91
N LYS A 42 7.53 0.65 -12.66
CA LYS A 42 8.53 1.58 -12.13
C LYS A 42 9.63 0.81 -11.40
N LYS A 43 10.87 0.91 -11.91
CA LYS A 43 12.05 0.21 -11.37
C LYS A 43 12.79 0.97 -10.26
N SER A 44 12.37 2.19 -9.92
CA SER A 44 12.94 2.93 -8.79
C SER A 44 11.85 3.68 -8.03
N VAL A 45 11.81 3.44 -6.72
CA VAL A 45 10.71 3.85 -5.84
C VAL A 45 11.27 4.45 -4.56
N ALA A 46 10.81 5.63 -4.16
CA ALA A 46 10.98 6.09 -2.79
C ALA A 46 9.80 5.61 -1.95
N VAL A 47 10.06 5.21 -0.71
CA VAL A 47 9.03 4.83 0.26
C VAL A 47 8.92 5.95 1.29
N ALA A 48 7.74 6.56 1.36
CA ALA A 48 7.42 7.58 2.34
C ALA A 48 6.31 7.06 3.26
N VAL A 49 6.58 6.99 4.56
CA VAL A 49 5.61 6.57 5.56
C VAL A 49 5.33 7.72 6.51
N LEU A 50 4.04 7.98 6.74
CA LEU A 50 3.56 8.82 7.84
C LEU A 50 3.08 7.89 8.94
N ALA A 51 3.81 7.86 10.05
CA ALA A 51 3.50 7.08 11.25
C ALA A 51 3.67 7.92 12.51
N TYR A 52 3.12 7.42 13.63
CA TYR A 52 3.09 8.11 14.92
C TYR A 52 4.46 8.26 15.58
N HIS A 53 5.34 7.28 15.39
CA HIS A 53 6.69 7.29 15.94
C HIS A 53 7.74 7.09 14.84
N ALA A 54 8.92 7.68 15.05
CA ALA A 54 10.00 7.68 14.05
C ALA A 54 10.63 6.29 13.87
N ASP A 55 10.67 5.48 14.92
CA ASP A 55 11.07 4.07 14.90
C ASP A 55 10.10 3.21 14.09
N VAL A 56 8.79 3.36 14.32
CA VAL A 56 7.74 2.68 13.53
C VAL A 56 7.83 3.07 12.07
N ARG A 57 7.99 4.36 11.77
CA ARG A 57 8.22 4.85 10.41
C ARG A 57 9.43 4.16 9.77
N LYS A 58 10.55 4.13 10.49
CA LYS A 58 11.79 3.52 10.03
C LYS A 58 11.60 2.04 9.72
N GLU A 59 10.99 1.29 10.64
CA GLU A 59 10.77 -0.15 10.48
C GLU A 59 9.91 -0.47 9.26
N VAL A 60 8.82 0.28 9.08
CA VAL A 60 7.89 0.08 7.95
C VAL A 60 8.51 0.48 6.63
N GLU A 61 9.25 1.60 6.58
CA GLU A 61 10.00 1.98 5.37
C GLU A 61 11.08 0.94 5.03
N ASP A 62 11.85 0.48 6.02
CA ASP A 62 12.91 -0.52 5.82
C ASP A 62 12.34 -1.86 5.33
N ALA A 63 11.21 -2.32 5.88
CA ALA A 63 10.51 -3.54 5.44
C ALA A 63 9.97 -3.41 4.01
N LEU A 64 9.29 -2.31 3.68
CA LEU A 64 8.80 -2.06 2.32
C LEU A 64 9.94 -1.98 1.31
N VAL A 65 11.04 -1.31 1.65
CA VAL A 65 12.24 -1.24 0.81
C VAL A 65 12.82 -2.63 0.58
N ALA A 66 12.91 -3.47 1.61
CA ALA A 66 13.40 -4.84 1.48
C ALA A 66 12.52 -5.67 0.54
N ARG A 67 11.19 -5.61 0.70
CA ARG A 67 10.23 -6.34 -0.14
C ARG A 67 10.22 -5.84 -1.59
N LEU A 68 10.32 -4.53 -1.82
CA LEU A 68 10.46 -3.96 -3.17
C LEU A 68 11.76 -4.42 -3.85
N ARG A 69 12.88 -4.45 -3.12
CA ARG A 69 14.17 -4.92 -3.65
C ARG A 69 14.14 -6.40 -4.05
N GLN A 70 13.40 -7.23 -3.32
CA GLN A 70 13.18 -8.63 -3.70
C GLN A 70 12.46 -8.77 -5.05
N GLN A 71 11.67 -7.76 -5.47
CA GLN A 71 11.05 -7.67 -6.80
C GLN A 71 11.93 -6.95 -7.85
N GLY A 72 13.23 -6.76 -7.57
CA GLY A 72 14.15 -6.08 -8.50
C GLY A 72 13.95 -4.56 -8.60
N VAL A 73 13.25 -3.93 -7.65
CA VAL A 73 13.07 -2.47 -7.60
C VAL A 73 14.24 -1.83 -6.85
N ASN A 74 14.81 -0.77 -7.43
CA ASN A 74 15.73 0.14 -6.74
C ASN A 74 14.93 1.02 -5.75
N ALA A 75 14.66 0.48 -4.56
CA ALA A 75 13.88 1.13 -3.53
C ALA A 75 14.75 1.89 -2.49
N ARG A 76 14.27 3.05 -2.04
CA ARG A 76 14.92 3.91 -1.04
C ARG A 76 13.91 4.40 0.00
N ALA A 77 14.30 4.35 1.27
CA ALA A 77 13.54 4.99 2.35
C ALA A 77 13.74 6.52 2.30
N THR A 78 12.75 7.25 2.82
CA THR A 78 12.76 8.71 2.91
C THR A 78 13.11 9.22 4.30
N TYR A 79 12.90 8.43 5.37
CA TYR A 79 13.24 8.86 6.74
C TYR A 79 14.68 9.35 6.94
N PRO A 80 15.72 8.89 6.20
CA PRO A 80 17.06 9.43 6.36
C PRO A 80 17.24 10.85 5.82
N VAL A 81 16.35 11.32 4.94
CA VAL A 81 16.50 12.61 4.23
C VAL A 81 15.38 13.60 4.54
N VAL A 82 14.22 13.14 4.99
CA VAL A 82 13.08 13.99 5.33
C VAL A 82 12.35 13.44 6.55
N ASP A 83 12.33 14.21 7.64
CA ASP A 83 11.56 13.90 8.83
C ASP A 83 10.04 14.10 8.60
N THR A 84 9.24 13.54 9.51
CA THR A 84 7.78 13.56 9.41
C THR A 84 7.25 14.98 9.46
N GLN A 85 7.78 15.82 10.35
CA GLN A 85 7.37 17.22 10.50
C GLN A 85 7.52 18.02 9.21
N THR A 86 8.63 17.81 8.50
CA THR A 86 8.91 18.45 7.22
C THR A 86 7.91 18.03 6.16
N ILE A 87 7.52 16.74 6.12
CA ILE A 87 6.49 16.23 5.20
C ILE A 87 5.15 16.95 5.38
N VAL A 88 4.71 17.16 6.63
CA VAL A 88 3.40 17.75 6.93
C VAL A 88 3.40 19.28 6.90
N SER A 89 4.45 19.94 7.38
CA SER A 89 4.47 21.40 7.59
C SER A 89 5.28 22.18 6.55
N ASN A 90 6.17 21.53 5.80
CA ASN A 90 7.02 22.21 4.82
C ASN A 90 7.12 21.42 3.50
N LYS A 91 6.00 21.39 2.78
CA LYS A 91 5.86 20.70 1.49
C LYS A 91 6.98 21.02 0.48
N PRO A 92 7.40 22.29 0.26
CA PRO A 92 8.50 22.58 -0.66
C PRO A 92 9.82 21.89 -0.29
N ALA A 93 10.22 21.96 0.99
CA ALA A 93 11.46 21.32 1.45
C ALA A 93 11.37 19.80 1.36
N ALA A 94 10.21 19.23 1.67
CA ALA A 94 9.97 17.80 1.57
C ALA A 94 10.03 17.31 0.10
N ILE A 95 9.47 18.07 -0.84
CA ILE A 95 9.57 17.82 -2.30
C ILE A 95 11.03 17.82 -2.74
N GLU A 96 11.78 18.84 -2.34
CA GLU A 96 13.18 18.99 -2.73
C GLU A 96 14.03 17.80 -2.22
N ARG A 97 13.95 17.50 -0.92
CA ARG A 97 14.68 16.41 -0.27
C ARG A 97 14.33 15.04 -0.87
N ALA A 98 13.06 14.80 -1.16
CA ALA A 98 12.64 13.56 -1.79
C ALA A 98 13.05 13.48 -3.28
N ARG A 99 13.06 14.60 -4.00
CA ARG A 99 13.56 14.65 -5.40
C ARG A 99 15.04 14.29 -5.47
N ALA A 100 15.83 14.64 -4.46
CA ALA A 100 17.25 14.26 -4.37
C ALA A 100 17.48 12.74 -4.34
N LEU A 101 16.46 11.93 -4.03
CA LEU A 101 16.55 10.47 -4.11
C LEU A 101 16.59 9.94 -5.57
N GLY A 102 16.23 10.76 -6.56
CA GLY A 102 16.35 10.42 -7.98
C GLY A 102 15.42 9.30 -8.47
N VAL A 103 14.35 9.00 -7.72
CA VAL A 103 13.43 7.89 -8.01
C VAL A 103 12.34 8.26 -9.03
N LYS A 104 11.79 7.24 -9.71
CA LYS A 104 10.73 7.41 -10.72
C LYS A 104 9.31 7.29 -10.17
N ALA A 105 9.16 6.84 -8.93
CA ALA A 105 7.87 6.75 -8.26
C ALA A 105 8.03 6.91 -6.74
N VAL A 106 6.90 7.19 -6.09
CA VAL A 106 6.80 7.25 -4.63
C VAL A 106 5.67 6.34 -4.18
N LEU A 107 5.98 5.39 -3.29
CA LEU A 107 5.01 4.67 -2.50
C LEU A 107 4.82 5.45 -1.20
N ALA A 108 3.66 6.08 -1.05
CA ALA A 108 3.30 6.83 0.13
C ALA A 108 2.31 6.02 0.98
N VAL A 109 2.60 5.86 2.26
CA VAL A 109 1.80 5.05 3.18
C VAL A 109 1.48 5.87 4.42
N ARG A 110 0.21 5.88 4.81
CA ARG A 110 -0.23 6.40 6.10
C ARG A 110 -0.56 5.23 7.00
N MET A 111 0.01 5.29 8.19
CA MET A 111 -0.36 4.47 9.32
C MET A 111 -1.27 5.29 10.21
N VAL A 112 -2.52 4.85 10.37
CA VAL A 112 -3.52 5.57 11.16
C VAL A 112 -4.26 4.59 12.05
N ASP A 113 -4.73 5.07 13.19
CA ASP A 113 -5.63 4.35 14.06
C ASP A 113 -6.91 4.00 13.29
N ARG A 114 -7.39 2.77 13.48
CA ARG A 114 -8.57 2.26 12.76
C ARG A 114 -9.81 3.14 12.94
N GLU A 115 -10.06 3.66 14.13
CA GLU A 115 -11.22 4.51 14.42
C GLU A 115 -11.12 5.85 13.70
N THR A 116 -9.89 6.29 13.41
CA THR A 116 -9.61 7.53 12.68
C THR A 116 -9.42 7.34 11.18
N LEU A 117 -9.35 6.08 10.70
CA LEU A 117 -9.17 5.77 9.28
C LEU A 117 -10.42 6.14 8.46
N LYS A 118 -10.36 7.28 7.78
CA LYS A 118 -11.33 7.60 6.73
C LYS A 118 -10.96 6.83 5.47
N VAL A 119 -11.65 5.72 5.22
CA VAL A 119 -11.53 4.95 3.98
C VAL A 119 -11.97 5.84 2.83
N VAL A 120 -11.02 6.23 1.97
CA VAL A 120 -11.34 6.97 0.75
C VAL A 120 -11.49 5.97 -0.38
N GLN A 121 -12.75 5.77 -0.78
CA GLN A 121 -13.08 4.95 -1.93
C GLN A 121 -13.02 5.79 -3.19
N ILE A 122 -12.27 5.32 -4.19
CA ILE A 122 -12.26 5.95 -5.51
C ILE A 122 -13.08 5.07 -6.45
N SER A 123 -14.14 5.62 -7.02
CA SER A 123 -15.03 4.88 -7.92
C SER A 123 -14.26 4.32 -9.13
N PRO A 124 -14.51 3.07 -9.57
CA PRO A 124 -13.80 2.44 -10.68
C PRO A 124 -13.83 3.20 -12.02
N GLY A 125 -14.82 4.07 -12.23
CA GLY A 125 -14.93 4.93 -13.42
C GLY A 125 -14.19 6.27 -13.33
N ASN A 126 -13.54 6.58 -12.20
CA ASN A 126 -12.80 7.83 -12.03
C ASN A 126 -11.42 7.73 -12.72
N ASN A 127 -11.14 8.65 -13.63
CA ASN A 127 -9.88 8.70 -14.39
C ASN A 127 -8.73 9.41 -13.65
N GLY A 128 -8.92 9.77 -12.38
CA GLY A 128 -7.89 10.38 -11.57
C GLY A 128 -7.66 11.88 -11.80
N LYS A 129 -8.35 12.52 -12.75
CA LYS A 129 -8.14 13.94 -13.09
C LYS A 129 -8.61 14.90 -12.00
N THR A 130 -9.60 14.51 -11.20
CA THR A 130 -10.21 15.34 -10.14
C THR A 130 -10.17 14.67 -8.77
N LEU A 131 -9.09 13.94 -8.47
CA LEU A 131 -8.89 13.37 -7.14
C LEU A 131 -8.23 14.37 -6.19
N ALA A 132 -8.79 15.55 -5.98
CA ALA A 132 -8.33 16.42 -4.91
C ALA A 132 -8.74 15.83 -3.54
N PRO A 133 -7.90 15.85 -2.50
CA PRO A 133 -6.55 16.41 -2.38
C PRO A 133 -5.44 15.35 -2.59
N TRP A 134 -5.57 14.46 -3.56
CA TRP A 134 -4.62 13.36 -3.84
C TRP A 134 -3.82 13.60 -5.12
N GLN A 135 -3.65 14.86 -5.54
CA GLN A 135 -2.98 15.20 -6.79
C GLN A 135 -1.45 15.01 -6.74
N ASN A 136 -0.90 14.80 -5.55
CA ASN A 136 0.48 14.37 -5.32
C ASN A 136 0.60 13.74 -3.93
N TRP A 137 1.72 13.05 -3.71
CA TRP A 137 1.95 12.31 -2.48
C TRP A 137 2.13 13.18 -1.23
N PHE A 138 2.43 14.47 -1.36
CA PHE A 138 2.48 15.37 -0.21
C PHE A 138 1.11 15.79 0.28
N GLU A 139 0.17 15.99 -0.65
CA GLU A 139 -1.22 16.21 -0.27
C GLU A 139 -1.84 14.91 0.27
N PHE A 140 -1.34 13.75 -0.19
CA PHE A 140 -1.48 12.47 0.53
C PHE A 140 -0.81 12.48 1.90
N PHE A 141 -0.25 13.55 2.46
CA PHE A 141 0.09 13.60 3.88
C PHE A 141 -0.55 14.78 4.61
N SER A 142 -0.77 15.89 3.91
CA SER A 142 -1.30 17.12 4.49
C SER A 142 -2.82 17.31 4.36
N ALA A 143 -3.55 16.37 3.74
CA ALA A 143 -4.99 16.51 3.57
C ALA A 143 -5.70 16.67 4.94
N PRO A 144 -6.50 17.72 5.18
CA PRO A 144 -7.20 17.91 6.46
C PRO A 144 -8.17 16.77 6.83
N SER A 145 -8.59 15.99 5.85
CA SER A 145 -9.41 14.78 6.04
C SER A 145 -8.60 13.51 6.29
N ALA A 146 -7.27 13.59 6.30
CA ALA A 146 -6.36 12.45 6.48
C ALA A 146 -6.39 11.85 7.88
N PHE A 147 -6.65 12.69 8.89
CA PHE A 147 -6.64 12.31 10.28
C PHE A 147 -7.79 12.97 11.03
N VAL A 148 -8.44 12.23 11.93
CA VAL A 148 -9.43 12.79 12.88
C VAL A 148 -8.71 13.50 14.04
N THR A 149 -7.44 13.16 14.30
CA THR A 149 -6.61 13.71 15.37
C THR A 149 -5.16 13.82 14.90
N ASN A 150 -4.43 14.83 15.36
CA ASN A 150 -3.01 14.99 15.03
C ASN A 150 -2.24 13.69 15.36
N PRO A 151 -1.48 13.11 14.41
CA PRO A 151 -0.80 11.84 14.63
C PRO A 151 0.03 11.78 15.92
N GLU A 152 0.65 12.89 16.32
CA GLU A 152 1.50 12.93 17.52
C GLU A 152 0.73 12.83 18.86
N ASN A 153 -0.61 12.94 18.84
CA ASN A 153 -1.46 12.97 20.05
C ASN A 153 -2.28 11.69 20.28
N VAL A 154 -2.09 10.65 19.46
CA VAL A 154 -2.84 9.38 19.58
C VAL A 154 -2.07 8.41 20.48
N GLN A 155 -2.72 7.88 21.52
CA GLN A 155 -2.14 6.82 22.36
C GLN A 155 -2.10 5.51 21.56
N VAL A 156 -0.92 4.89 21.46
CA VAL A 156 -0.73 3.61 20.78
C VAL A 156 -1.45 2.52 21.59
N GLY A 157 -2.67 2.23 21.16
CA GLY A 157 -3.58 1.26 21.77
C GLY A 157 -4.19 0.35 20.71
N ASN A 158 -3.34 -0.44 20.05
CA ASN A 158 -3.65 -1.74 19.42
C ASN A 158 -4.38 -1.85 18.08
N VAL A 159 -4.61 -0.80 17.28
CA VAL A 159 -5.07 -1.04 15.89
C VAL A 159 -4.61 0.03 14.88
N ILE A 160 -3.64 -0.31 14.02
CA ILE A 160 -3.25 0.56 12.91
C ILE A 160 -3.80 -0.01 11.59
N GLY A 161 -4.61 0.79 10.89
CA GLY A 161 -4.94 0.59 9.49
C GLY A 161 -3.91 1.28 8.58
N ALA A 162 -3.72 0.75 7.37
CA ALA A 162 -2.78 1.29 6.41
C ALA A 162 -3.48 1.76 5.14
N GLN A 163 -3.30 3.03 4.77
CA GLN A 163 -3.66 3.51 3.44
C GLN A 163 -2.38 3.73 2.65
N ALA A 164 -2.30 3.17 1.45
CA ALA A 164 -1.14 3.28 0.57
C ALA A 164 -1.53 3.84 -0.78
N THR A 165 -0.67 4.67 -1.33
CA THR A 165 -0.82 5.26 -2.66
C THR A 165 0.50 5.22 -3.40
N PHE A 166 0.41 5.02 -4.72
CA PHE A 166 1.58 4.95 -5.58
C PHE A 166 1.51 6.07 -6.61
N TYR A 167 2.55 6.88 -6.63
CA TYR A 167 2.64 8.09 -7.42
C TYR A 167 3.79 8.02 -8.41
N GLU A 168 3.58 8.57 -9.60
CA GLU A 168 4.67 8.85 -10.52
C GLU A 168 5.48 10.08 -10.06
N SER A 169 6.80 9.99 -10.16
CA SER A 169 7.72 11.11 -9.92
C SER A 169 8.35 11.56 -11.25
N PRO A 170 8.50 12.88 -11.49
CA PRO A 170 8.18 14.01 -10.60
C PRO A 170 6.75 14.55 -10.78
N SER A 171 5.97 14.01 -11.72
CA SER A 171 4.65 14.55 -12.09
C SER A 171 3.65 14.60 -10.92
N GLY A 172 3.88 13.76 -9.89
CA GLY A 172 2.97 13.64 -8.76
C GLY A 172 1.70 12.87 -9.12
N THR A 173 1.66 12.21 -10.28
CA THR A 173 0.45 11.57 -10.79
C THR A 173 0.10 10.33 -9.97
N LEU A 174 -1.08 10.31 -9.32
CA LEU A 174 -1.57 9.12 -8.60
C LEU A 174 -1.87 7.98 -9.58
N LEU A 175 -1.12 6.89 -9.50
CA LEU A 175 -1.28 5.71 -10.34
C LEU A 175 -2.16 4.64 -9.69
N TRP A 176 -2.13 4.56 -8.36
CA TRP A 176 -2.80 3.51 -7.60
C TRP A 176 -3.02 3.90 -6.15
N SER A 177 -4.08 3.38 -5.57
CA SER A 177 -4.45 3.54 -4.17
C SER A 177 -4.97 2.21 -3.63
N ALA A 178 -4.63 1.89 -2.39
CA ALA A 178 -5.23 0.81 -1.65
C ALA A 178 -5.42 1.20 -0.19
N THR A 179 -6.55 0.82 0.37
CA THR A 179 -6.80 0.97 1.81
C THR A 179 -6.93 -0.41 2.44
N PHE A 180 -5.99 -0.75 3.31
CA PHE A 180 -5.96 -1.97 4.11
C PHE A 180 -6.53 -1.66 5.49
N THR A 181 -7.70 -2.23 5.78
CA THR A 181 -8.44 -2.00 7.03
C THR A 181 -8.12 -3.02 8.12
N HIS A 182 -7.29 -4.02 7.82
CA HIS A 182 -6.98 -5.11 8.75
C HIS A 182 -5.78 -4.76 9.63
N MET A 183 -5.84 -5.28 10.87
CA MET A 183 -5.02 -4.89 12.02
C MET A 183 -3.53 -5.10 11.74
N VAL A 184 -2.76 -4.01 11.68
CA VAL A 184 -1.32 -4.04 11.83
C VAL A 184 -1.04 -3.46 13.22
N ASN A 185 -0.56 -4.28 14.15
CA ASN A 185 0.12 -3.76 15.33
C ASN A 185 1.57 -3.48 14.93
N ASP A 186 2.29 -2.73 15.75
CA ASP A 186 3.71 -2.41 15.59
C ASP A 186 4.64 -3.62 15.80
N SER A 187 4.14 -4.85 15.66
CA SER A 187 4.98 -6.04 15.71
C SER A 187 5.74 -6.23 14.39
N PRO A 188 7.03 -6.63 14.43
CA PRO A 188 7.82 -6.84 13.22
C PRO A 188 7.19 -7.81 12.20
N ALA A 189 6.52 -8.86 12.69
CA ALA A 189 5.86 -9.84 11.83
C ALA A 189 4.69 -9.24 11.04
N GLN A 190 3.92 -8.32 11.65
CA GLN A 190 2.79 -7.68 10.98
C GLN A 190 3.23 -6.56 10.05
N VAL A 191 4.30 -5.82 10.40
CA VAL A 191 4.94 -4.86 9.49
C VAL A 191 5.42 -5.59 8.23
N ASP A 192 6.05 -6.74 8.38
CA ASP A 192 6.51 -7.55 7.25
C ASP A 192 5.34 -8.12 6.41
N GLN A 193 4.25 -8.52 7.06
CA GLN A 193 3.03 -8.97 6.37
C GLN A 193 2.39 -7.83 5.58
N LEU A 194 2.30 -6.62 6.16
CA LEU A 194 1.82 -5.42 5.46
C LEU A 194 2.71 -5.10 4.26
N ALA A 195 4.02 -5.10 4.45
CA ALA A 195 4.97 -4.82 3.39
C ALA A 195 4.84 -5.82 2.24
N SER A 196 4.76 -7.12 2.57
CA SER A 196 4.56 -8.19 1.59
C SER A 196 3.25 -8.04 0.83
N ALA A 197 2.15 -7.75 1.53
CA ALA A 197 0.84 -7.57 0.92
C ALA A 197 0.81 -6.34 -0.02
N LEU A 198 1.36 -5.21 0.41
CA LEU A 198 1.46 -3.99 -0.39
C LEU A 198 2.25 -4.21 -1.69
N VAL A 199 3.44 -4.81 -1.56
CA VAL A 199 4.30 -5.09 -2.72
C VAL A 199 3.64 -6.09 -3.66
N ALA A 200 2.99 -7.14 -3.15
CA ALA A 200 2.24 -8.08 -3.96
C ALA A 200 1.13 -7.39 -4.76
N LYS A 201 0.37 -6.47 -4.15
CA LYS A 201 -0.69 -5.72 -4.85
C LYS A 201 -0.14 -4.76 -5.91
N LEU A 202 1.02 -4.13 -5.69
CA LEU A 202 1.69 -3.30 -6.70
C LEU A 202 2.19 -4.14 -7.89
N HIS A 203 2.75 -5.31 -7.61
CA HIS A 203 3.19 -6.26 -8.64
C HIS A 203 2.01 -6.77 -9.47
N SER A 204 0.92 -7.22 -8.82
CA SER A 204 -0.31 -7.62 -9.51
C SER A 204 -0.94 -6.48 -10.33
N ALA A 205 -0.70 -5.23 -9.94
CA ALA A 205 -1.11 -4.05 -10.70
C ALA A 205 -0.13 -3.67 -11.82
N ALA A 206 0.94 -4.43 -12.07
CA ALA A 206 1.98 -4.14 -13.06
C ALA A 206 2.59 -2.73 -12.93
N LEU A 207 2.64 -2.20 -11.69
CA LEU A 207 3.23 -0.89 -11.38
C LEU A 207 4.68 -0.99 -10.94
N ILE A 208 5.10 -2.18 -10.55
CA ILE A 208 6.49 -2.58 -10.32
C ILE A 208 6.76 -3.88 -11.11
N PRO A 209 8.02 -4.23 -11.38
CA PRO A 209 8.39 -5.47 -12.05
C PRO A 209 7.92 -6.69 -11.29
#